data_AF-R5AFT2-F1
#
_entry.id   AF-R5AFT2-F1
#
_cell.length_a   1.000
_cell.length_b   1.000
_cell.length_c   1.000
_cell.angle_alpha   90.00
_cell.angle_beta   90.00
_cell.angle_gamma   90.00
#
_symmetry.space_group_name_H-M   'P 1'
#
loop_
_entity.id
_entity.type
_entity.pdbx_description
1 polymer ?
#
loop_
_entity_poly.entity_id
_entity_poly.type
_entity_poly.pdbx_seq_one_letter_code
_entity_poly.pdbx_strand_id
1 'polypeptide(L)'
;MERYRSYNEFCDIVNWGVYEAPYSLEDGKKLFPGKPIMGGLPARTGVMTQGTLEELTQEAKRLATQYGSAPFILGADCTLPTEIPYQRVRAIVDAAREAK
;
A
#
# COMPACT_ATOMS: atom_id res chain seq x y z
N MET A 1 5.04 7.24 16.52
CA MET A 1 5.57 5.97 15.99
C MET A 1 6.98 5.62 16.50
N GLU A 2 7.68 6.52 17.19
CA GLU A 2 9.08 6.33 17.63
C GLU A 2 9.33 5.04 18.44
N ARG A 3 8.36 4.59 19.24
CA ARG A 3 8.43 3.33 20.01
C ARG A 3 8.72 2.10 19.15
N TYR A 4 8.47 2.18 17.83
CA TYR A 4 8.70 1.06 16.91
C TYR A 4 10.06 1.12 16.20
N ARG A 5 10.84 2.20 16.35
CA ARG A 5 12.10 2.38 15.62
C ARG A 5 13.09 1.24 15.86
N SER A 6 13.15 0.73 17.08
CA SER A 6 14.03 -0.39 17.44
C SER A 6 13.71 -1.69 16.70
N TYR A 7 12.51 -1.85 16.15
CA TYR A 7 12.16 -3.03 15.35
C TYR A 7 12.85 -3.06 13.98
N ASN A 8 13.49 -1.97 13.54
CA ASN A 8 14.18 -1.93 12.24
C ASN A 8 15.27 -3.00 12.10
N GLU A 9 15.93 -3.39 13.19
CA GLU A 9 16.94 -4.45 13.15
C GLU A 9 16.33 -5.86 13.08
N PHE A 10 15.04 -6.00 13.41
CA PHE A 10 14.35 -7.28 13.57
C PHE A 10 13.28 -7.56 12.52
N CYS A 11 13.02 -6.63 11.60
CA CYS A 11 12.03 -6.80 10.54
C CYS A 11 12.68 -6.89 9.16
N ASP A 12 12.12 -7.72 8.29
CA ASP A 12 12.51 -7.75 6.87
C ASP A 12 11.61 -6.87 6.02
N ILE A 13 10.33 -6.74 6.40
CA ILE A 13 9.30 -5.97 5.71
C ILE A 13 8.41 -5.33 6.77
N VAL A 14 7.91 -4.13 6.48
CA VAL A 14 6.97 -3.41 7.36
C VAL A 14 5.62 -3.27 6.67
N ASN A 15 4.58 -3.88 7.26
CA ASN A 15 3.20 -3.59 6.87
C ASN A 15 2.80 -2.22 7.44
N TRP A 16 2.29 -1.32 6.60
CA TRP A 16 2.06 0.07 6.94
C TRP A 16 0.66 0.55 6.55
N GLY A 17 -0.17 0.78 7.58
CA GLY A 17 -1.52 1.31 7.43
C GLY A 17 -1.56 2.84 7.36
N VAL A 18 -1.53 3.40 6.15
CA VAL A 18 -1.66 4.85 5.86
C VAL A 18 -3.00 5.41 6.30
N TYR A 19 -4.06 4.61 6.22
CA TYR A 19 -5.44 5.02 6.54
C TYR A 19 -5.85 4.68 7.98
N GLU A 20 -5.02 3.96 8.73
CA GLU A 20 -5.29 3.60 10.14
C GLU A 20 -4.58 4.52 11.14
N ALA A 21 -3.55 5.24 10.72
CA ALA A 21 -2.77 6.15 11.56
C ALA A 21 -2.38 7.42 10.79
N PRO A 22 -2.13 8.56 11.46
CA PRO A 22 -1.75 9.81 10.81
C PRO A 22 -0.27 9.81 10.37
N TYR A 23 0.14 8.78 9.61
CA TYR A 23 1.50 8.62 9.11
C TYR A 23 1.49 8.18 7.65
N SER A 24 2.22 8.92 6.83
CA SER A 24 2.37 8.63 5.41
C SER A 24 3.29 7.41 5.16
N LEU A 25 3.32 6.91 3.92
CA LEU A 25 4.31 5.92 3.50
C LEU A 25 5.74 6.48 3.63
N GLU A 26 5.93 7.77 3.36
CA GLU A 26 7.20 8.47 3.51
C GLU A 26 7.68 8.47 4.97
N ASP A 27 6.76 8.64 5.92
CA ASP A 27 7.10 8.57 7.34
C ASP A 27 7.51 7.15 7.74
N GLY A 28 6.84 6.14 7.19
CA GLY A 28 7.24 4.74 7.31
C GLY A 28 8.67 4.52 6.80
N LYS A 29 9.00 5.04 5.60
CA LYS A 29 10.33 4.90 4.99
C LYS A 29 11.42 5.57 5.83
N LYS A 30 11.11 6.70 6.47
CA LYS A 30 12.04 7.38 7.39
C LYS A 30 12.21 6.63 8.72
N LEU A 31 11.16 5.97 9.19
CA LEU A 31 11.19 5.23 10.45
C LEU A 31 11.91 3.89 10.31
N PHE A 32 11.76 3.22 9.16
CA PHE A 32 12.34 1.92 8.84
C PHE A 32 13.26 2.01 7.61
N PRO A 33 14.42 2.68 7.73
CA PRO A 33 15.30 2.92 6.61
C PRO A 33 15.83 1.61 6.02
N GLY A 34 15.78 1.50 4.68
CA GLY A 34 16.25 0.34 3.94
C GLY A 34 15.30 -0.86 3.95
N LYS A 35 14.16 -0.79 4.65
CA LYS A 35 13.16 -1.85 4.67
C LYS A 35 12.11 -1.66 3.58
N PRO A 36 11.72 -2.73 2.86
CA PRO A 36 10.49 -2.76 2.09
C PRO A 36 9.28 -2.37 2.93
N ILE A 37 8.44 -1.51 2.38
CA ILE A 37 7.14 -1.15 2.98
C ILE A 37 6.03 -1.77 2.16
N MET A 38 5.08 -2.40 2.83
CA MET A 38 3.87 -2.95 2.24
C MET A 38 2.65 -2.11 2.64
N GLY A 39 1.81 -1.74 1.67
CA GLY A 39 0.56 -1.02 1.94
C GLY A 39 0.22 -0.01 0.83
N GLY A 40 -0.54 1.02 1.19
CA GLY A 40 -0.82 2.17 0.33
C GLY A 40 -2.24 2.22 -0.22
N LEU A 41 -2.99 1.12 -0.19
CA LEU A 41 -4.42 1.10 -0.52
C LEU A 41 -5.28 0.94 0.75
N PRO A 42 -6.42 1.64 0.84
CA PRO A 42 -7.33 1.50 1.99
C PRO A 42 -7.95 0.10 2.03
N ALA A 43 -8.03 -0.53 3.20
CA ALA A 43 -8.50 -1.92 3.27
C ALA A 43 -10.01 -2.08 2.98
N ARG A 44 -10.86 -1.23 3.57
CA ARG A 44 -12.33 -1.38 3.54
C ARG A 44 -13.08 -0.10 3.16
N THR A 45 -12.36 0.94 2.76
CA THR A 45 -12.92 2.28 2.50
C THR A 45 -12.39 2.86 1.19
N GLY A 46 -12.91 4.02 0.81
CA GLY A 46 -12.43 4.79 -0.34
C GLY A 46 -12.53 4.01 -1.64
N VAL A 47 -11.48 4.12 -2.47
CA VAL A 47 -11.48 3.56 -3.83
C VAL A 47 -11.68 2.05 -3.88
N MET A 48 -11.28 1.34 -2.81
CA MET A 48 -11.38 -0.11 -2.72
C MET A 48 -12.82 -0.61 -2.63
N THR A 49 -13.72 0.13 -1.97
CA THR A 49 -15.13 -0.27 -1.78
C THR A 49 -16.12 0.63 -2.51
N GLN A 50 -15.86 1.94 -2.58
CA GLN A 50 -16.79 2.95 -3.11
C GLN A 50 -16.39 3.51 -4.47
N GLY A 51 -15.12 3.33 -4.87
CA GLY A 51 -14.62 3.82 -6.16
C GLY A 51 -15.09 2.99 -7.35
N THR A 52 -14.92 3.55 -8.54
CA THR A 52 -15.02 2.84 -9.81
C THR A 52 -13.77 2.00 -10.07
N LEU A 53 -13.84 1.08 -11.05
CA LEU A 53 -12.68 0.31 -11.48
C LEU A 53 -11.58 1.21 -12.08
N GLU A 54 -11.98 2.28 -12.77
CA GLU A 54 -11.10 3.32 -13.32
C GLU A 54 -10.32 4.00 -12.19
N GLU A 55 -11.01 4.55 -11.18
CA GLU A 55 -10.37 5.22 -10.04
C GLU A 55 -9.43 4.28 -9.30
N LEU A 56 -9.80 3.00 -9.13
CA LEU A 56 -8.96 2.00 -8.49
C LEU A 56 -7.68 1.73 -9.29
N THR A 57 -7.81 1.62 -10.61
CA THR A 57 -6.70 1.41 -11.53
C THR A 57 -5.75 2.60 -11.50
N GLN A 58 -6.30 3.83 -11.55
CA GLN A 58 -5.50 5.05 -11.49
C GLN A 58 -4.77 5.20 -10.16
N GLU A 59 -5.43 4.89 -9.03
CA GLU A 59 -4.78 4.97 -7.72
C GLU A 59 -3.67 3.92 -7.57
N ALA A 60 -3.91 2.68 -8.01
CA ALA A 60 -2.89 1.63 -8.02
C ALA A 60 -1.69 2.04 -8.89
N LYS A 61 -1.94 2.61 -10.07
CA LYS A 61 -0.90 3.10 -10.99
C LYS A 61 -0.11 4.25 -10.36
N ARG A 62 -0.80 5.22 -9.75
CA ARG A 62 -0.19 6.36 -9.04
C ARG A 62 0.75 5.89 -7.93
N LEU A 63 0.30 4.96 -7.09
CA LEU A 63 1.11 4.40 -6.01
C LEU A 63 2.32 3.62 -6.54
N ALA A 64 2.13 2.79 -7.56
CA ALA A 64 3.20 2.03 -8.19
C ALA A 64 4.26 2.94 -8.82
N THR A 65 3.87 3.99 -9.55
CA THR A 65 4.81 4.98 -10.11
C THR A 65 5.52 5.78 -9.01
N GLN A 66 4.79 6.25 -7.99
CA GLN A 66 5.36 7.10 -6.95
C GLN A 66 6.34 6.34 -6.05
N TYR A 67 6.05 5.09 -5.70
CA TYR A 67 6.81 4.35 -4.69
C TYR A 67 7.62 3.17 -5.22
N GLY A 68 7.37 2.71 -6.45
CA GLY A 68 7.97 1.51 -7.03
C GLY A 68 9.46 1.60 -7.34
N SER A 69 10.04 2.82 -7.34
CA SER A 69 11.49 3.02 -7.44
C SER A 69 12.26 2.69 -6.15
N ALA A 70 11.55 2.46 -5.05
CA ALA A 70 12.10 2.01 -3.78
C ALA A 70 11.54 0.62 -3.42
N PRO A 71 12.14 -0.09 -2.46
CA PRO A 71 11.57 -1.32 -1.91
C PRO A 71 10.13 -1.07 -1.39
N PHE A 72 9.14 -1.50 -2.17
CA PHE A 72 7.72 -1.26 -1.93
C PHE A 72 6.88 -2.43 -2.42
N ILE A 73 5.89 -2.83 -1.63
CA ILE A 73 4.90 -3.83 -1.99
C ILE A 73 3.54 -3.14 -1.96
N LEU A 74 2.93 -2.95 -3.13
CA LEU A 74 1.57 -2.43 -3.20
C LEU A 74 0.61 -3.43 -2.55
N GLY A 75 -0.10 -3.00 -1.53
CA GLY A 75 -1.04 -3.82 -0.80
C GLY A 75 -2.14 -3.01 -0.15
N ALA A 76 -3.18 -3.70 0.30
CA ALA A 76 -4.13 -3.10 1.23
C ALA A 76 -3.44 -2.94 2.59
N ASP A 77 -3.77 -1.85 3.29
CA ASP A 77 -3.27 -1.55 4.63
C ASP A 77 -3.60 -2.64 5.68
N CYS A 78 -4.65 -3.42 5.44
CA CYS A 78 -5.09 -4.50 6.30
C CYS A 78 -5.65 -5.65 5.44
N THR A 79 -6.78 -6.25 5.82
CA THR A 79 -7.39 -7.37 5.09
C THR A 79 -8.39 -6.87 4.06
N LEU A 80 -8.31 -7.41 2.84
CA LEU A 80 -9.33 -7.18 1.81
C LEU A 80 -10.72 -7.65 2.29
N PRO A 81 -11.82 -6.99 1.87
CA PRO A 81 -13.16 -7.48 2.14
C PRO A 81 -13.36 -8.86 1.50
N THR A 82 -14.00 -9.79 2.20
CA THR A 82 -14.24 -11.16 1.72
C THR A 82 -15.03 -11.17 0.41
N GLU A 83 -15.93 -10.21 0.24
CA GLU A 83 -16.85 -10.08 -0.89
C GLU A 83 -16.27 -9.22 -2.02
N ILE A 84 -14.99 -8.81 -1.96
CA ILE A 84 -14.41 -7.97 -3.01
C ILE A 84 -14.44 -8.71 -4.36
N PRO A 85 -15.01 -8.11 -5.43
CA PRO A 85 -15.00 -8.73 -6.74
C PRO A 85 -13.56 -8.94 -7.25
N TYR A 86 -13.24 -10.16 -7.70
CA TYR A 86 -11.89 -10.50 -8.21
C TYR A 86 -11.39 -9.58 -9.32
N GLN A 87 -12.28 -9.02 -10.14
CA GLN A 87 -11.93 -8.05 -11.18
C GLN A 87 -11.22 -6.80 -10.62
N ARG A 88 -11.53 -6.38 -9.39
CA ARG A 88 -10.88 -5.25 -8.72
C ARG A 88 -9.44 -5.59 -8.36
N VAL A 89 -9.22 -6.80 -7.83
CA VAL A 89 -7.87 -7.32 -7.54
C VAL A 89 -7.06 -7.43 -8.83
N ARG A 90 -7.66 -7.96 -9.90
CA ARG A 90 -7.04 -8.06 -11.23
C ARG A 90 -6.62 -6.68 -11.76
N ALA A 91 -7.49 -5.68 -11.67
CA ALA A 91 -7.21 -4.32 -12.12
C ALA A 91 -6.03 -3.68 -11.38
N ILE A 92 -5.92 -3.88 -10.06
CA ILE A 92 -4.76 -3.42 -9.28
C ILE A 92 -3.47 -4.08 -9.78
N VAL A 93 -3.49 -5.40 -10.00
CA VAL A 93 -2.32 -6.16 -10.48
C VAL A 93 -1.90 -5.71 -11.88
N ASP A 94 -2.86 -5.46 -12.77
CA ASP A 94 -2.57 -4.95 -14.13
C ASP A 94 -2.00 -3.54 -14.09
N ALA A 95 -2.63 -2.63 -13.34
CA ALA A 95 -2.15 -1.26 -13.14
C ALA A 95 -0.70 -1.23 -12.63
N ALA A 96 -0.37 -2.07 -11.64
CA ALA A 96 0.97 -2.15 -11.08
C ALA A 96 2.02 -2.71 -12.07
N ARG A 97 1.60 -3.57 -13.00
CA ARG A 97 2.50 -4.11 -14.05
C ARG A 97 2.75 -3.09 -15.15
N GLU A 98 1.75 -2.29 -15.49
CA GLU A 98 1.84 -1.24 -16.51
C GLU A 98 2.59 0.01 -16.02
N ALA A 99 2.66 0.24 -14.71
CA ALA A 99 3.34 1.39 -14.11
C ALA A 99 4.88 1.27 -14.06
N LYS A 100 5.44 0.17 -14.58
CA LYS A 100 6.89 -0.10 -14.61
C LYS A 100 7.66 0.79 -15.57
#